data_AF-A0A4P5ZSJ9-F1
#
_entry.id   AF-A0A4P5ZSJ9-F1
#
_cell.length_a   1.000
_cell.length_b   1.000
_cell.length_c   1.000
_cell.angle_alpha   90.00
_cell.angle_beta   90.00
_cell.angle_gamma   90.00
#
_symmetry.space_group_name_H-M   'P 1'
#
loop_
_entity.id
_entity.type
_entity.pdbx_description
1 polymer ?
#
loop_
_entity_poly.entity_id
_entity_poly.type
_entity_poly.pdbx_seq_one_letter_code
_entity_poly.pdbx_strand_id
1 'polypeptide(L)'
;MSLIETFIAVSGVSGLEDGCYYYAPKAQELRQIRFKNFRKELYYLCLQQDLGRDAGAVLFHTADLKKAIANYGDRVYRYLHLDAGHLGQRLNLGSVYLRLGVSGIGGFFDDQVNEVLGIPTDEAVLYITTLGRPR
;
A
#
# COMPACT_ATOMS: atom_id res chain seq x y z
N MET A 1 9.83 6.60 15.92
CA MET A 1 9.01 5.47 15.45
C MET A 1 8.10 6.04 14.38
N SER A 2 8.06 5.43 13.19
CA SER A 2 7.02 5.78 12.20
C SER A 2 5.70 5.21 12.72
N LEU A 3 4.60 5.96 12.61
CA LEU A 3 3.25 5.44 12.87
C LEU A 3 2.68 4.69 11.65
N ILE A 4 3.31 4.88 10.49
CA ILE A 4 2.92 4.26 9.22
C ILE A 4 3.75 3.00 9.00
N GLU A 5 3.03 1.93 8.72
CA GLU A 5 3.55 0.68 8.17
C GLU A 5 3.27 0.61 6.65
N THR A 6 3.95 -0.29 5.94
CA THR A 6 3.78 -0.42 4.48
C THR A 6 3.69 -1.87 4.06
N PHE A 7 2.62 -2.19 3.36
CA PHE A 7 2.40 -3.49 2.73
C PHE A 7 2.40 -3.34 1.22
N ILE A 8 2.82 -4.38 0.50
CA ILE A 8 2.98 -4.34 -0.95
C ILE A 8 2.36 -5.60 -1.54
N ALA A 9 1.32 -5.44 -2.35
CA ALA A 9 0.84 -6.50 -3.21
C ALA A 9 1.65 -6.51 -4.52
N VAL A 10 2.28 -7.63 -4.83
CA VAL A 10 3.14 -7.84 -5.99
C VAL A 10 2.44 -8.79 -6.96
N SER A 11 2.42 -8.46 -8.24
CA SER A 11 1.75 -9.26 -9.28
C SER A 11 2.48 -9.30 -10.62
N GLY A 12 3.69 -8.75 -10.70
CA GLY A 12 4.43 -8.65 -11.96
C GLY A 12 5.79 -7.97 -11.82
N VAL A 13 6.54 -8.28 -10.76
CA VAL A 13 7.90 -7.77 -10.54
C VAL A 13 8.90 -8.88 -10.81
N SER A 14 9.75 -8.71 -11.82
CA SER A 14 10.75 -9.73 -12.19
C SER A 14 11.68 -10.07 -11.02
N GLY A 15 11.82 -11.37 -10.72
CA GLY A 15 12.68 -11.85 -9.64
C GLY A 15 12.03 -11.80 -8.24
N LEU A 16 10.73 -11.50 -8.16
CA LEU A 16 9.96 -11.52 -6.92
C LEU A 16 8.66 -12.30 -7.13
N GLU A 17 8.29 -13.14 -6.17
CA GLU A 17 7.06 -13.94 -6.27
C GLU A 17 5.80 -13.07 -6.13
N ASP A 18 4.72 -13.53 -6.74
CA ASP A 18 3.41 -12.88 -6.58
C ASP A 18 2.88 -13.13 -5.16
N GLY A 19 2.45 -12.06 -4.50
CA GLY A 19 2.05 -12.16 -3.11
C GLY A 19 1.79 -10.82 -2.46
N CYS A 20 1.54 -10.87 -1.15
CA CYS A 20 1.55 -9.69 -0.31
C CYS A 20 2.78 -9.75 0.61
N TYR A 21 3.44 -8.61 0.75
CA TYR A 21 4.66 -8.45 1.53
C TYR A 21 4.49 -7.32 2.55
N TYR A 22 5.01 -7.52 3.74
CA TYR A 22 5.34 -6.42 4.64
C TYR A 22 6.71 -5.86 4.28
N TYR A 23 6.81 -4.54 4.10
CA TYR A 23 8.10 -3.87 3.94
C TYR A 23 8.62 -3.42 5.30
N ALA A 24 9.77 -3.97 5.72
CA ALA A 24 10.44 -3.62 6.96
C ALA A 24 11.54 -2.57 6.68
N PRO A 25 11.26 -1.25 6.73
CA PRO A 25 12.16 -0.21 6.21
C PRO A 25 13.51 -0.16 6.93
N LYS A 26 13.55 -0.50 8.22
CA LYS A 26 14.80 -0.51 9.00
C LYS A 26 15.74 -1.66 8.59
N ALA A 27 15.16 -2.82 8.30
CA ALA A 27 15.91 -4.00 7.85
C ALA A 27 16.13 -3.99 6.33
N GLN A 28 15.37 -3.16 5.59
CA GLN A 28 15.32 -3.12 4.14
C GLN A 28 14.93 -4.48 3.53
N GLU A 29 13.94 -5.12 4.15
CA GLU A 29 13.46 -6.44 3.77
C GLU A 29 12.01 -6.41 3.30
N LEU A 30 11.68 -7.29 2.35
CA LEU A 30 10.31 -7.67 2.03
C LEU A 30 10.03 -9.03 2.68
N ARG A 31 9.05 -9.06 3.57
CA ARG A 31 8.64 -10.27 4.28
C ARG A 31 7.30 -10.73 3.72
N GLN A 32 7.31 -11.84 2.99
CA GLN A 32 6.10 -12.36 2.36
C GLN A 32 5.11 -12.86 3.41
N ILE A 33 3.87 -12.38 3.34
CA ILE A 33 2.79 -12.75 4.25
C ILE A 33 1.66 -13.50 3.54
N ARG A 34 1.61 -13.45 2.20
CA ARG A 34 0.69 -14.23 1.36
C ARG A 34 1.36 -14.62 0.04
N PHE A 35 1.04 -15.82 -0.45
CA PHE A 35 1.51 -16.38 -1.72
C PHE A 35 0.31 -16.51 -2.66
N LYS A 36 0.09 -15.50 -3.51
CA LYS A 36 -1.08 -15.41 -4.37
C LYS A 36 -0.92 -14.28 -5.38
N ASN A 37 -1.38 -14.49 -6.61
CA ASN A 37 -1.60 -13.40 -7.55
C ASN A 37 -2.91 -12.67 -7.20
N PHE A 38 -2.83 -11.37 -6.91
CA PHE A 38 -3.95 -10.58 -6.40
C PHE A 38 -4.61 -9.68 -7.46
N ARG A 39 -4.31 -9.81 -8.75
CA ARG A 39 -4.79 -8.84 -9.77
C ARG A 39 -6.30 -8.68 -9.79
N LYS A 40 -7.04 -9.78 -9.69
CA LYS A 40 -8.52 -9.76 -9.69
C LYS A 40 -9.07 -9.08 -8.44
N GLU A 41 -8.46 -9.34 -7.29
CA GLU A 41 -8.85 -8.76 -6.03
C GLU A 41 -8.48 -7.28 -5.97
N LEU A 42 -7.29 -6.90 -6.41
CA LEU A 42 -6.83 -5.50 -6.45
C LEU A 42 -7.71 -4.65 -7.37
N TYR A 43 -8.20 -5.21 -8.48
CA TYR A 43 -9.22 -4.57 -9.30
C TYR A 43 -10.46 -4.22 -8.48
N TYR A 44 -11.01 -5.20 -7.75
CA TYR A 44 -12.20 -5.03 -6.93
C TYR A 44 -11.96 -4.08 -5.75
N LEU A 45 -10.90 -4.31 -4.97
CA LEU A 45 -10.52 -3.52 -3.80
C LEU A 45 -10.31 -2.05 -4.14
N CYS A 46 -9.77 -1.75 -5.34
CA CYS A 46 -9.58 -0.40 -5.84
C CYS A 46 -10.82 0.15 -6.57
N LEU A 47 -12.03 -0.29 -6.20
CA LEU A 47 -13.31 0.17 -6.78
C LEU A 47 -13.39 -0.03 -8.31
N GLN A 48 -12.96 -1.21 -8.79
CA GLN A 48 -12.98 -1.60 -10.21
C GLN A 48 -12.09 -0.71 -11.10
N GLN A 49 -11.05 -0.11 -10.53
CA GLN A 49 -10.06 0.63 -11.29
C GLN A 49 -9.02 -0.32 -11.90
N ASP A 50 -8.87 -0.26 -13.22
CA ASP A 50 -7.85 -1.01 -13.98
C ASP A 50 -6.43 -0.75 -13.44
N LEU A 51 -6.17 0.42 -12.86
CA LEU A 51 -4.91 0.75 -12.19
C LEU A 51 -4.52 -0.29 -11.14
N GLY A 52 -5.46 -0.76 -10.32
CA GLY A 52 -5.21 -1.80 -9.32
C GLY A 52 -4.94 -3.17 -9.96
N ARG A 53 -5.67 -3.52 -11.02
CA ARG A 53 -5.52 -4.80 -11.75
C ARG A 53 -4.17 -4.90 -12.45
N ASP A 54 -3.77 -3.83 -13.12
CA ASP A 54 -2.70 -3.83 -14.12
C ASP A 54 -1.36 -3.39 -13.54
N ALA A 55 -1.33 -2.89 -12.31
CA ALA A 55 -0.10 -2.59 -11.59
C ALA A 55 0.84 -3.80 -11.51
N GLY A 56 2.15 -3.55 -11.55
CA GLY A 56 3.16 -4.55 -11.18
C GLY A 56 3.27 -4.70 -9.66
N ALA A 57 3.11 -3.59 -8.94
CA ALA A 57 3.05 -3.55 -7.48
C ALA A 57 2.04 -2.49 -6.99
N VAL A 58 1.36 -2.77 -5.88
CA VAL A 58 0.43 -1.85 -5.22
C VAL A 58 0.85 -1.72 -3.76
N LEU A 59 1.18 -0.51 -3.35
CA LEU A 59 1.62 -0.18 -2.00
C LEU A 59 0.44 0.32 -1.17
N PHE A 60 0.35 -0.16 0.06
CA PHE A 60 -0.66 0.18 1.06
C PHE A 60 0.05 0.80 2.26
N HIS A 61 -0.21 2.07 2.53
CA HIS A 61 0.23 2.70 3.77
C HIS A 61 -0.86 2.51 4.82
N THR A 62 -0.48 1.97 5.98
CA THR A 62 -1.41 1.61 7.05
C THR A 62 -0.98 2.20 8.38
N ALA A 63 -1.88 2.24 9.35
CA ALA A 63 -1.52 2.52 10.73
C ALA A 63 -2.46 1.84 11.74
N ASP A 64 -1.91 1.45 12.88
CA ASP A 64 -2.71 1.12 14.07
C ASP A 64 -3.33 2.40 14.68
N LEU A 65 -4.59 2.65 14.34
CA LEU A 65 -5.29 3.87 14.77
C LEU A 65 -5.43 3.95 16.29
N LYS A 66 -5.64 2.82 16.98
CA LYS A 66 -5.79 2.82 18.45
C LYS A 66 -4.49 3.26 19.11
N LYS A 67 -3.35 2.70 18.69
CA LYS A 67 -2.03 3.11 19.20
C LYS A 67 -1.68 4.53 18.80
N ALA A 68 -2.02 4.95 17.58
CA ALA A 68 -1.77 6.32 17.12
C ALA A 68 -2.56 7.35 17.95
N ILE A 69 -3.86 7.10 18.17
CA ILE A 69 -4.74 7.98 18.96
C ILE A 69 -4.29 8.03 20.41
N ALA A 70 -3.87 6.91 21.00
CA ALA A 70 -3.36 6.89 22.37
C ALA A 70 -2.17 7.84 22.59
N ASN A 71 -1.35 8.07 21.56
CA ASN A 71 -0.17 8.92 21.65
C ASN A 71 -0.42 10.38 21.28
N TYR A 72 -1.35 10.66 20.35
CA TYR A 72 -1.49 11.98 19.72
C TYR A 72 -2.94 12.52 19.69
N GLY A 73 -3.90 11.79 20.27
CA GLY A 73 -5.33 12.09 20.22
C GLY A 73 -5.92 11.99 18.81
N ASP A 74 -7.19 12.40 18.65
CA ASP A 74 -7.92 12.31 17.37
C ASP A 74 -7.24 13.08 16.24
N ARG A 75 -6.45 14.10 16.58
CA ARG A 75 -5.68 14.90 15.61
C ARG A 75 -4.70 14.06 14.80
N VAL A 76 -4.25 12.92 15.34
CA VAL A 76 -3.31 12.01 14.66
C VAL A 76 -3.80 11.58 13.29
N TYR A 77 -5.11 11.48 13.09
CA TYR A 77 -5.71 11.10 11.81
C TYR A 77 -5.25 12.03 10.67
N ARG A 78 -5.09 13.33 10.96
CA ARG A 78 -4.56 14.31 10.01
C ARG A 78 -3.08 14.05 9.70
N TYR A 79 -2.29 13.72 10.71
CA TYR A 79 -0.85 13.46 10.55
C TYR A 79 -0.62 12.19 9.72
N LEU A 80 -1.38 11.14 10.01
CA LEU A 80 -1.32 9.87 9.26
C LEU A 80 -1.59 10.09 7.76
N HIS A 81 -2.60 10.88 7.40
CA HIS A 81 -2.90 11.17 6.00
C HIS A 81 -1.85 12.07 5.34
N LEU A 82 -1.33 13.07 6.07
CA LEU A 82 -0.24 13.93 5.58
C LEU A 82 1.03 13.11 5.30
N ASP A 83 1.40 12.22 6.22
CA ASP A 83 2.59 11.38 6.10
C ASP A 83 2.42 10.33 4.99
N ALA A 84 1.25 9.70 4.87
CA ALA A 84 0.95 8.77 3.78
C ALA A 84 1.01 9.45 2.41
N GLY A 85 0.49 10.68 2.30
CA GLY A 85 0.60 11.50 1.10
C GLY A 85 2.04 11.92 0.79
N HIS A 86 2.84 12.24 1.80
CA HIS A 86 4.26 12.57 1.63
C HIS A 86 5.04 11.35 1.08
N LEU A 87 4.83 10.15 1.65
CA LEU A 87 5.40 8.91 1.12
C LEU A 87 4.95 8.66 -0.32
N GLY A 88 3.65 8.80 -0.58
CA GLY A 88 3.06 8.69 -1.91
C GLY A 88 3.71 9.63 -2.92
N GLN A 89 3.96 10.90 -2.57
CA GLN A 89 4.59 11.85 -3.49
C GLN A 89 6.04 11.49 -3.82
N ARG A 90 6.79 10.94 -2.84
CA ARG A 90 8.15 10.44 -3.10
C ARG A 90 8.12 9.23 -4.04
N LEU A 91 7.17 8.32 -3.88
CA LEU A 91 6.95 7.20 -4.79
C LEU A 91 6.58 7.70 -6.20
N ASN A 92 5.73 8.72 -6.30
CA ASN A 92 5.37 9.33 -7.58
C ASN A 92 6.60 9.88 -8.30
N LEU A 93 7.38 10.74 -7.64
CA LEU A 93 8.57 11.35 -8.23
C LEU A 93 9.64 10.31 -8.60
N GLY A 94 9.89 9.32 -7.73
CA GLY A 94 10.82 8.24 -8.00
C GLY A 94 10.41 7.38 -9.20
N SER A 95 9.11 7.08 -9.31
CA SER A 95 8.57 6.30 -10.43
C SER A 95 8.67 7.04 -11.76
N VAL A 96 8.30 8.33 -11.77
CA VAL A 96 8.43 9.19 -12.96
C VAL A 96 9.89 9.30 -13.39
N TYR A 97 10.81 9.51 -12.45
CA TYR A 97 12.26 9.53 -12.73
C TYR A 97 12.73 8.23 -13.40
N LEU A 98 12.24 7.08 -12.94
CA LEU A 98 12.52 5.75 -13.50
C LEU A 98 11.69 5.40 -14.75
N ARG A 99 10.89 6.34 -15.29
CA ARG A 99 9.98 6.15 -16.43
C ARG A 99 8.96 5.03 -16.23
N LEU A 100 8.50 4.86 -14.99
CA LEU A 100 7.42 3.96 -14.61
C LEU A 100 6.09 4.73 -14.53
N GLY A 101 4.99 3.98 -14.62
CA GLY A 101 3.65 4.47 -14.35
C GLY A 101 3.37 4.45 -12.86
N VAL A 102 2.70 5.48 -12.36
CA VAL A 102 2.34 5.61 -10.95
C VAL A 102 1.02 6.36 -10.82
N SER A 103 0.19 5.93 -9.88
CA SER A 103 -1.03 6.64 -9.53
C SER A 103 -1.45 6.35 -8.09
N GLY A 104 -1.87 7.38 -7.38
CA GLY A 104 -2.50 7.22 -6.09
C GLY A 104 -3.96 6.77 -6.22
N ILE A 105 -4.44 5.99 -5.24
CA ILE A 105 -5.84 5.59 -5.13
C ILE A 105 -6.35 5.99 -3.74
N GLY A 106 -7.32 6.90 -3.73
CA GLY A 106 -7.92 7.42 -2.50
C GLY A 106 -9.23 6.75 -2.08
N GLY A 107 -9.81 5.90 -2.94
CA GLY A 107 -11.02 5.13 -2.65
C GLY A 107 -10.76 3.64 -2.80
N PHE A 108 -11.11 2.87 -1.79
CA PHE A 108 -10.94 1.41 -1.73
C PHE A 108 -11.95 0.80 -0.76
N PHE A 109 -12.09 -0.54 -0.75
CA PHE A 109 -12.90 -1.25 0.24
C PHE A 109 -12.07 -1.58 1.48
N ASP A 110 -12.01 -0.65 2.43
CA ASP A 110 -11.12 -0.63 3.60
C ASP A 110 -10.97 -1.99 4.30
N ASP A 111 -12.05 -2.52 4.88
CA ASP A 111 -12.00 -3.77 5.68
C ASP A 111 -11.59 -4.99 4.84
N GLN A 112 -11.98 -5.00 3.56
CA GLN A 112 -11.70 -6.12 2.66
C GLN A 112 -10.23 -6.15 2.22
N VAL A 113 -9.53 -5.02 2.23
CA VAL A 113 -8.09 -4.97 1.93
C VAL A 113 -7.34 -5.85 2.95
N ASN A 114 -7.64 -5.71 4.24
CA ASN A 114 -7.02 -6.48 5.29
C ASN A 114 -7.26 -7.98 5.15
N GLU A 115 -8.53 -8.36 4.93
CA GLU A 115 -8.94 -9.75 4.75
C GLU A 115 -8.21 -10.42 3.59
N VAL A 116 -8.22 -9.78 2.43
CA VAL A 116 -7.65 -10.34 1.19
C VAL A 116 -6.13 -10.44 1.27
N LEU A 117 -5.46 -9.36 1.71
CA LEU A 117 -4.01 -9.26 1.66
C LEU A 117 -3.31 -9.84 2.89
N GLY A 118 -4.07 -10.17 3.94
CA GLY A 118 -3.51 -10.67 5.20
C GLY A 118 -2.82 -9.60 6.04
N ILE A 119 -3.17 -8.33 5.83
CA ILE A 119 -2.70 -7.22 6.67
C ILE A 119 -3.37 -7.38 8.04
N PRO A 120 -2.64 -7.21 9.16
CA PRO A 120 -3.22 -7.30 10.51
C PRO A 120 -4.48 -6.46 10.66
N THR A 121 -5.49 -6.96 11.38
CA THR A 121 -6.80 -6.28 11.51
C THR A 121 -6.74 -4.97 12.30
N ASP A 122 -5.69 -4.76 13.09
CA ASP A 122 -5.48 -3.50 13.81
C ASP A 122 -4.93 -2.39 12.90
N GLU A 123 -4.41 -2.73 11.72
CA GLU A 123 -3.85 -1.80 10.75
C GLU A 123 -4.94 -1.27 9.82
N ALA A 124 -5.34 0.00 9.98
CA ALA A 124 -6.24 0.66 9.04
C ALA A 124 -5.47 1.11 7.80
N VAL A 125 -5.99 0.83 6.60
CA VAL A 125 -5.42 1.30 5.34
C VAL A 125 -5.74 2.77 5.16
N LEU A 126 -4.71 3.59 4.91
CA LEU A 126 -4.82 5.04 4.80
C LEU A 126 -4.75 5.52 3.36
N TYR A 127 -3.89 4.89 2.56
CA TYR A 127 -3.62 5.33 1.19
C TYR A 127 -3.00 4.21 0.35
N ILE A 128 -3.36 4.19 -0.93
CA ILE A 128 -2.84 3.24 -1.91
C ILE A 128 -2.02 3.97 -2.98
N THR A 129 -0.87 3.41 -3.35
CA THR A 129 -0.08 3.86 -4.52
C THR A 129 0.18 2.68 -5.45
N THR A 130 -0.31 2.77 -6.68
CA THR A 130 -0.09 1.78 -7.74
C THR A 130 1.17 2.11 -8.53
N LEU A 131 1.96 1.09 -8.88
CA LEU A 131 3.17 1.18 -9.70
C LEU A 131 3.11 0.19 -10.86
N GLY A 132 3.48 0.63 -12.06
CA GLY A 132 3.46 -0.22 -13.26
C GLY A 132 4.27 0.36 -14.41
N ARG A 133 3.99 -0.10 -15.64
CA ARG A 133 4.50 0.54 -16.86
C ARG A 133 3.38 1.33 -17.53
N PRO A 134 3.63 2.57 -17.99
CA PRO A 134 2.64 3.33 -18.73
C PRO A 134 2.24 2.57 -20.01
N ARG A 135 0.99 2.72 -20.43
CA ARG A 135 0.49 2.22 -21.72
C ARG A 135 0.81 3.20 -22.84
#